data_AF-A0A4Y6ULB0-F1
#
_entry.id   AF-A0A4Y6ULB0-F1
#
_cell.length_a   1.000
_cell.length_b   1.000
_cell.length_c   1.000
_cell.angle_alpha   90.00
_cell.angle_beta   90.00
_cell.angle_gamma   90.00
#
_symmetry.space_group_name_H-M   'P 1'
#
loop_
_entity.id
_entity.type
_entity.pdbx_description
1 polymer ?
#
loop_
_entity_poly.entity_id
_entity_poly.type
_entity_poly.pdbx_seq_one_letter_code
_entity_poly.pdbx_strand_id
1 'polypeptide(L)'
;MMLLNVFKKRNFFLLIPLCASVIMGSLPKEGYAEEKRILVFDPELVNQDRSGPPYIAVRDSKGILEAMERGDDTALLILRDRLAQDYRKDADYASQFMLSLCDASLARLHGNYARSNQILMQARQDLGPLKNTINPFIYIIDQMRSGNLFLQGKIKDWANMQEWLAQEYYVPLRQHYHISNLEFRNDDVITLTVPASQIPQDEVIEASENRIPFNGYTAALDDHGLIEAKGPITINGEVVSAVLDTGTFASSLPRSYVEKHPSLKVVGVSHDISSGNRRRHTEYYVLIDTLKLGGTTFHNQMFSISKDEEIMIGLQQLSQLRHVTIGRKGATFGINAPFSCKNELVMSSFRGGYSAKWLLPVELNRDSVMAIVNTGDDSPEVVIKKVGELPSSIHARSVEEYGYNNDGFYTESVASKRMNIKLGDVSIEDYLKYREEPSDLPAMLSTAALRYGSYSFDWPTQKACFQ
;
A
#
# COMPACT_ATOMS: atom_id res chain seq x y z
N MET A 1 -19.27 -30.10 17.74
CA MET A 1 -19.29 -31.25 16.82
C MET A 1 -20.00 -30.78 15.55
N MET A 2 -19.35 -30.92 14.37
CA MET A 2 -19.70 -30.36 13.04
C MET A 2 -19.51 -28.83 12.90
N LEU A 3 -18.92 -28.27 11.84
CA LEU A 3 -18.35 -28.79 10.59
C LEU A 3 -17.32 -27.76 10.05
N LEU A 4 -16.12 -28.25 9.75
CA LEU A 4 -15.04 -27.57 9.01
C LEU A 4 -15.27 -27.66 7.48
N ASN A 5 -14.58 -26.79 6.75
CA ASN A 5 -14.43 -26.62 5.29
C ASN A 5 -15.37 -25.56 4.70
N VAL A 6 -14.90 -24.57 3.93
CA VAL A 6 -14.00 -24.66 2.78
C VAL A 6 -13.18 -23.37 2.62
N PHE A 7 -11.86 -23.46 2.80
CA PHE A 7 -10.86 -22.70 2.03
C PHE A 7 -9.62 -23.56 1.90
N LYS A 8 -9.53 -24.31 0.80
CA LYS A 8 -8.33 -25.03 0.41
C LYS A 8 -7.37 -24.03 -0.26
N LYS A 9 -6.71 -23.18 0.53
CA LYS A 9 -5.43 -22.58 0.11
C LYS A 9 -4.36 -23.62 0.41
N ARG A 10 -3.69 -24.14 -0.63
CA ARG A 10 -2.45 -24.91 -0.45
C ARG A 10 -1.39 -23.92 0.06
N ASN A 11 -1.27 -23.80 1.38
CA ASN A 11 -0.13 -23.15 2.02
C ASN A 11 1.04 -24.12 1.89
N PHE A 12 1.97 -23.86 0.98
CA PHE A 12 3.24 -24.56 0.94
C PHE A 12 4.24 -23.85 1.86
N PHE A 13 4.72 -24.60 2.84
CA PHE A 13 5.72 -24.19 3.80
C PHE A 13 7.11 -24.43 3.19
N LEU A 14 8.01 -23.45 3.33
CA LEU A 14 9.45 -23.67 3.14
C LEU A 14 9.94 -24.65 4.22
N LEU A 15 9.98 -25.94 3.89
CA LEU A 15 10.78 -26.94 4.60
C LEU A 15 12.17 -26.92 3.96
N ILE A 16 13.11 -26.20 4.58
CA ILE A 16 14.53 -26.20 4.19
C ILE A 16 15.11 -27.57 4.57
N PRO A 17 15.58 -28.43 3.65
CA PRO A 17 16.39 -29.57 4.03
C PRO A 17 17.80 -29.10 4.35
N LEU A 18 18.23 -29.35 5.58
CA LEU A 18 19.63 -29.30 6.04
C LEU A 18 20.45 -30.34 5.25
N CYS A 19 20.89 -30.01 4.04
CA CYS A 19 21.91 -30.77 3.31
C CYS A 19 22.93 -29.82 2.68
N ALA A 20 23.70 -29.12 3.53
CA ALA A 20 24.97 -28.51 3.14
C ALA A 20 26.10 -29.35 3.74
N SER A 21 26.41 -30.49 3.12
CA SER A 21 27.63 -31.26 3.40
C SER A 21 27.97 -32.10 2.17
N VAL A 22 29.20 -31.94 1.66
CA VAL A 22 29.82 -32.67 0.53
C VAL A 22 29.29 -32.18 -0.83
N ILE A 23 30.10 -31.55 -1.70
CA ILE A 23 31.20 -32.15 -2.47
C ILE A 23 32.31 -31.09 -2.70
N MET A 24 33.53 -31.39 -2.23
CA MET A 24 34.77 -30.86 -2.79
C MET A 24 35.06 -31.57 -4.12
N GLY A 25 35.38 -30.82 -5.15
CA GLY A 25 35.92 -31.32 -6.41
C GLY A 25 36.51 -30.17 -7.21
N SER A 26 37.83 -30.15 -7.32
CA SER A 26 38.65 -29.08 -7.89
C SER A 26 38.78 -29.16 -9.42
N LEU A 27 38.94 -27.96 -10.03
CA LEU A 27 39.58 -27.58 -11.33
C LEU A 27 38.65 -27.26 -12.53
N PRO A 28 39.06 -26.39 -13.49
CA PRO A 28 40.05 -25.30 -13.48
C PRO A 28 39.46 -23.91 -13.87
N LYS A 29 40.27 -22.86 -13.69
CA LYS A 29 40.00 -21.46 -14.07
C LYS A 29 39.97 -21.27 -15.59
N GLU A 30 38.83 -20.85 -16.14
CA GLU A 30 38.76 -19.99 -17.34
C GLU A 30 37.63 -18.96 -17.17
N GLY A 31 37.91 -17.72 -17.58
CA GLY A 31 37.10 -16.52 -17.29
C GLY A 31 35.77 -16.46 -18.01
N TYR A 32 34.81 -17.28 -17.57
CA TYR A 32 33.39 -17.04 -17.75
C TYR A 32 32.90 -16.18 -16.59
N ALA A 33 32.08 -15.17 -16.87
CA ALA A 33 31.34 -14.47 -15.83
C ALA A 33 30.66 -15.53 -14.93
N GLU A 34 30.92 -15.50 -13.62
CA GLU A 34 30.29 -16.43 -12.69
C GLU A 34 28.78 -16.35 -12.87
N GLU A 35 28.20 -17.39 -13.47
CA GLU A 35 26.77 -17.53 -13.60
C GLU A 35 26.19 -17.55 -12.17
N LYS A 36 25.39 -16.54 -11.82
CA LYS A 36 24.84 -16.42 -10.46
C LYS A 36 24.09 -17.70 -10.13
N ARG A 37 24.58 -18.42 -9.13
CA ARG A 37 23.98 -19.68 -8.70
C ARG A 37 22.57 -19.42 -8.16
N ILE A 38 21.55 -20.02 -8.77
CA ILE A 38 20.18 -20.02 -8.27
C ILE A 38 20.08 -21.08 -7.17
N LEU A 39 19.63 -20.69 -5.98
CA LEU A 39 19.46 -21.58 -4.83
C LEU A 39 18.08 -21.39 -4.21
N VAL A 40 17.47 -22.47 -3.71
CA VAL A 40 16.22 -22.46 -2.93
C VAL A 40 14.96 -22.09 -3.74
N PHE A 41 15.11 -21.55 -4.96
CA PHE A 41 14.04 -21.46 -5.94
C PHE A 41 13.76 -22.85 -6.55
N ASP A 42 13.06 -23.70 -5.80
CA ASP A 42 12.64 -25.04 -6.24
C ASP A 42 11.48 -24.91 -7.28
N PRO A 43 11.42 -25.77 -8.33
CA PRO A 43 10.27 -25.90 -9.21
C PRO A 43 8.89 -25.91 -8.51
N GLU A 44 8.81 -26.39 -7.28
CA GLU A 44 7.58 -26.36 -6.47
C GLU A 44 7.08 -24.94 -6.13
N LEU A 45 7.91 -23.90 -6.29
CA LEU A 45 7.51 -22.50 -6.13
C LEU A 45 6.76 -21.94 -7.34
N VAL A 46 6.77 -22.66 -8.48
CA VAL A 46 5.99 -22.30 -9.67
C VAL A 46 4.56 -22.80 -9.47
N ASN A 47 3.65 -21.84 -9.36
CA ASN A 47 2.22 -22.06 -9.21
C ASN A 47 1.51 -21.75 -10.53
N GLN A 48 0.29 -22.27 -10.69
CA GLN A 48 -0.55 -21.95 -11.83
C GLN A 48 -2.03 -21.95 -11.42
N ASP A 49 -2.71 -20.83 -11.64
CA ASP A 49 -4.17 -20.78 -11.54
C ASP A 49 -4.81 -21.52 -12.71
N ARG A 50 -6.04 -22.03 -12.54
CA ARG A 50 -6.76 -22.86 -13.55
C ARG A 50 -6.72 -22.34 -15.00
N SER A 51 -6.59 -21.04 -15.21
CA SER A 51 -6.54 -20.40 -16.52
C SER A 51 -5.48 -19.29 -16.61
N GLY A 52 -4.59 -19.19 -15.62
CA GLY A 52 -3.58 -18.12 -15.54
C GLY A 52 -2.22 -18.57 -16.09
N PRO A 53 -1.35 -17.61 -16.44
CA PRO A 53 0.05 -17.90 -16.66
C PRO A 53 0.69 -18.47 -15.37
N PRO A 54 1.76 -19.27 -15.50
CA PRO A 54 2.52 -19.73 -14.34
C PRO A 54 3.10 -18.53 -13.58
N TYR A 55 3.19 -18.64 -12.27
CA TYR A 55 3.71 -17.57 -11.42
C TYR A 55 4.55 -18.08 -10.26
N ILE A 56 5.49 -17.26 -9.81
CA ILE A 56 6.19 -17.44 -8.52
C ILE A 56 5.56 -16.50 -7.50
N ALA A 57 5.37 -17.00 -6.28
CA ALA A 57 4.94 -16.21 -5.14
C ALA A 57 5.80 -16.53 -3.92
N VAL A 58 6.68 -15.61 -3.54
CA VAL A 58 7.55 -15.76 -2.36
C VAL A 58 6.89 -15.10 -1.15
N ARG A 59 6.68 -15.85 -0.07
CA ARG A 59 6.16 -15.36 1.22
C ARG A 59 7.08 -15.79 2.36
N ASP A 60 7.04 -15.04 3.46
CA ASP A 60 7.70 -15.47 4.69
C ASP A 60 6.87 -16.58 5.38
N SER A 61 7.53 -17.45 6.13
CA SER A 61 6.88 -18.60 6.78
C SER A 61 6.21 -18.26 8.12
N LYS A 62 6.32 -17.01 8.58
CA LYS A 62 5.95 -16.59 9.93
C LYS A 62 4.75 -15.62 9.94
N GLY A 63 4.29 -15.18 8.77
CA GLY A 63 3.19 -14.22 8.62
C GLY A 63 3.60 -12.75 8.84
N ILE A 64 4.90 -12.43 8.75
CA ILE A 64 5.42 -11.08 8.95
C ILE A 64 4.89 -10.13 7.87
N LEU A 65 5.00 -10.53 6.60
CA LEU A 65 4.50 -9.73 5.49
C LEU A 65 2.99 -9.59 5.58
N GLU A 66 2.26 -10.65 5.93
CA GLU A 66 0.80 -10.59 6.10
C GLU A 66 0.38 -9.62 7.21
N ALA A 67 1.08 -9.60 8.35
CA ALA A 67 0.82 -8.65 9.42
C ALA A 67 1.11 -7.19 9.00
N MET A 68 2.21 -6.96 8.28
CA MET A 68 2.55 -5.65 7.70
C MET A 68 1.51 -5.19 6.67
N GLU A 69 1.05 -6.10 5.80
CA GLU A 69 0.02 -5.84 4.79
C GLU A 69 -1.35 -5.54 5.39
N ARG A 70 -1.59 -5.94 6.65
CA ARG A 70 -2.80 -5.57 7.41
C ARG A 70 -2.61 -4.34 8.29
N GLY A 71 -1.37 -3.86 8.44
CA GLY A 71 -1.02 -2.82 9.42
C GLY A 71 -1.25 -3.26 10.87
N ASP A 72 -1.04 -4.54 11.17
CA ASP A 72 -1.19 -5.11 12.51
C ASP A 72 0.12 -5.02 13.31
N ASP A 73 0.32 -3.85 13.93
CA ASP A 73 1.49 -3.54 14.75
C ASP A 73 1.63 -4.53 15.93
N THR A 74 0.50 -4.90 16.55
CA THR A 74 0.49 -5.83 17.69
C THR A 74 0.97 -7.21 17.28
N ALA A 75 0.49 -7.74 16.15
CA ALA A 75 0.95 -9.02 15.63
C ALA A 75 2.45 -8.99 15.29
N LEU A 76 2.96 -7.91 14.69
CA LEU A 76 4.38 -7.76 14.40
C LEU A 76 5.23 -7.71 15.67
N LEU A 77 4.81 -7.00 16.71
CA LEU A 77 5.53 -6.98 18.00
C LEU A 77 5.57 -8.37 18.66
N ILE A 78 4.45 -9.11 18.64
CA ILE A 78 4.40 -10.48 19.15
C ILE A 78 5.30 -11.41 18.34
N LEU A 79 5.29 -11.29 17.00
CA LEU A 79 6.16 -12.07 16.12
C LEU A 79 7.63 -11.77 16.39
N ARG A 80 7.99 -10.49 16.53
CA ARG A 80 9.35 -10.05 16.85
C ARG A 80 9.87 -10.69 18.12
N ASP A 81 9.08 -10.68 19.19
CA ASP A 81 9.50 -11.26 20.48
C ASP A 81 9.72 -12.77 20.38
N ARG A 82 8.86 -13.48 19.64
CA ARG A 82 9.02 -14.93 19.38
C ARG A 82 10.27 -15.21 18.55
N LEU A 83 10.48 -14.46 17.47
CA LEU A 83 11.65 -14.59 16.59
C LEU A 83 12.95 -14.30 17.34
N ALA A 84 12.95 -13.31 18.23
CA ALA A 84 14.10 -13.02 19.07
C ALA A 84 14.41 -14.16 20.05
N GLN A 85 13.39 -14.87 20.56
CA GLN A 85 13.59 -16.06 21.38
C GLN A 85 14.11 -17.25 20.56
N ASP A 86 13.58 -17.47 19.37
CA ASP A 86 14.02 -18.53 18.46
C ASP A 86 15.48 -18.33 18.05
N TYR A 87 15.85 -17.12 17.64
CA TYR A 87 17.24 -16.77 17.26
C TYR A 87 18.24 -16.98 18.42
N ARG A 88 17.83 -16.77 19.67
CA ARG A 88 18.69 -17.06 20.84
C ARG A 88 18.92 -18.56 21.06
N LYS A 89 18.00 -19.42 20.60
CA LYS A 89 18.10 -20.87 20.74
C LYS A 89 18.91 -21.47 19.59
N ASP A 90 18.69 -20.98 18.38
CA ASP A 90 19.36 -21.42 17.16
C ASP A 90 19.68 -20.21 16.26
N ALA A 91 20.95 -19.81 16.28
CA ALA A 91 21.42 -18.61 15.60
C ALA A 91 21.78 -18.93 14.13
N ASP A 92 20.80 -19.33 13.35
CA ASP A 92 20.95 -19.58 11.91
C ASP A 92 20.59 -18.35 11.05
N TYR A 93 21.03 -18.39 9.79
CA TYR A 93 20.81 -17.29 8.84
C TYR A 93 19.31 -17.04 8.57
N ALA A 94 18.49 -18.09 8.60
CA ALA A 94 17.05 -17.98 8.33
C ALA A 94 16.33 -17.27 9.48
N SER A 95 16.65 -17.60 10.72
CA SER A 95 16.08 -16.97 11.93
C SER A 95 16.55 -15.52 12.07
N GLN A 96 17.82 -15.24 11.78
CA GLN A 96 18.33 -13.87 11.73
C GLN A 96 17.62 -13.03 10.64
N PHE A 97 17.43 -13.61 9.46
CA PHE A 97 16.68 -12.98 8.37
C PHE A 97 15.24 -12.67 8.78
N MET A 98 14.52 -13.63 9.37
CA MET A 98 13.13 -13.43 9.79
C MET A 98 13.00 -12.33 10.85
N LEU A 99 13.92 -12.30 11.82
CA LEU A 99 13.93 -11.22 12.82
C LEU A 99 14.18 -9.85 12.17
N SER A 100 15.16 -9.77 11.26
CA SER A 100 15.47 -8.53 10.53
C SER A 100 14.32 -8.09 9.63
N LEU A 101 13.63 -9.03 8.97
CA LEU A 101 12.45 -8.75 8.17
C LEU A 101 11.33 -8.18 9.04
N CYS A 102 11.10 -8.74 10.24
CA CYS A 102 10.12 -8.23 11.18
C CYS A 102 10.43 -6.80 11.64
N ASP A 103 11.69 -6.51 11.98
CA ASP A 103 12.14 -5.17 12.35
C ASP A 103 12.01 -4.16 11.19
N ALA A 104 12.32 -4.59 9.97
CA ALA A 104 12.14 -3.77 8.76
C ALA A 104 10.65 -3.50 8.45
N SER A 105 9.78 -4.48 8.70
CA SER A 105 8.33 -4.36 8.55
C SER A 105 7.72 -3.43 9.57
N LEU A 106 8.15 -3.47 10.84
CA LEU A 106 7.75 -2.50 11.87
C LEU A 106 8.16 -1.08 11.48
N ALA A 107 9.42 -0.89 11.09
CA ALA A 107 9.89 0.42 10.63
C ALA A 107 9.08 0.96 9.45
N ARG A 108 8.75 0.10 8.47
CA ARG A 108 7.90 0.47 7.33
C ARG A 108 6.46 0.77 7.72
N LEU A 109 5.88 -0.02 8.63
CA LEU A 109 4.52 0.18 9.14
C LEU A 109 4.39 1.55 9.81
N HIS A 110 5.43 2.02 10.52
CA HIS A 110 5.47 3.36 11.09
C HIS A 110 5.94 4.46 10.12
N GLY A 111 6.03 4.19 8.81
CA GLY A 111 6.45 5.16 7.80
C GLY A 111 7.95 5.46 7.73
N ASN A 112 8.79 4.77 8.51
CA ASN A 112 10.24 4.94 8.53
C ASN A 112 10.94 4.06 7.48
N TYR A 113 10.74 4.42 6.21
CA TYR A 113 11.31 3.69 5.08
C TYR A 113 12.83 3.70 5.03
N ALA A 114 13.48 4.77 5.52
CA ALA A 114 14.93 4.86 5.60
C ALA A 114 15.50 3.83 6.58
N ARG A 115 14.90 3.70 7.77
CA ARG A 115 15.27 2.67 8.75
C ARG A 115 14.98 1.27 8.23
N SER A 116 13.81 1.07 7.60
CA SER A 116 13.46 -0.20 6.95
C SER A 116 14.53 -0.62 5.95
N ASN A 117 14.92 0.29 5.04
CA ASN A 117 16.00 0.04 4.06
C ASN A 117 17.35 -0.27 4.72
N GLN A 118 17.72 0.44 5.79
CA GLN A 118 18.96 0.18 6.51
C GLN A 118 18.98 -1.25 7.10
N ILE A 119 17.89 -1.68 7.73
CA ILE A 119 17.78 -3.03 8.30
C ILE A 119 17.83 -4.09 7.20
N LEU A 120 17.11 -3.88 6.09
CA LEU A 120 17.10 -4.80 4.94
C LEU A 120 18.48 -4.94 4.30
N MET A 121 19.24 -3.85 4.18
CA MET A 121 20.61 -3.89 3.66
C MET A 121 21.55 -4.62 4.61
N GLN A 122 21.42 -4.43 5.92
CA GLN A 122 22.19 -5.19 6.91
C GLN A 122 21.85 -6.68 6.84
N ALA A 123 20.57 -7.03 6.81
CA ALA A 123 20.10 -8.41 6.66
C ALA A 123 20.70 -9.08 5.42
N ARG A 124 20.78 -8.36 4.29
CA ARG A 124 21.42 -8.86 3.07
C ARG A 124 22.89 -9.21 3.27
N GLN A 125 23.63 -8.38 4.01
CA GLN A 125 25.05 -8.66 4.30
C GLN A 125 25.22 -9.87 5.21
N ASP A 126 24.27 -10.04 6.15
CA ASP A 126 24.32 -11.09 7.17
C ASP A 126 23.93 -12.49 6.64
N LEU A 127 23.34 -12.59 5.44
CA LEU A 127 23.01 -13.86 4.77
C LEU A 127 24.24 -14.73 4.38
N GLY A 128 25.46 -14.25 4.64
CA GLY A 128 26.68 -15.03 4.48
C GLY A 128 26.87 -15.55 3.04
N PRO A 129 27.09 -16.85 2.82
CA PRO A 129 27.28 -17.42 1.47
C PRO A 129 26.10 -17.19 0.51
N LEU A 130 24.87 -17.07 1.05
CA LEU A 130 23.69 -16.88 0.21
C LEU A 130 23.67 -15.52 -0.48
N LYS A 131 24.40 -14.51 0.02
CA LYS A 131 24.38 -13.12 -0.48
C LYS A 131 24.72 -12.96 -1.98
N ASN A 132 25.43 -13.92 -2.56
CA ASN A 132 25.88 -13.93 -3.96
C ASN A 132 25.03 -14.85 -4.85
N THR A 133 23.87 -15.31 -4.37
CA THR A 133 23.02 -16.28 -5.04
C THR A 133 21.65 -15.68 -5.31
N ILE A 134 20.94 -16.19 -6.31
CA ILE A 134 19.53 -15.85 -6.51
C ILE A 134 18.72 -16.77 -5.59
N ASN A 135 18.16 -16.22 -4.52
CA ASN A 135 17.36 -16.96 -3.53
C ASN A 135 16.19 -16.11 -2.98
N PRO A 136 15.17 -16.75 -2.39
CA PRO A 136 13.98 -16.06 -1.88
C PRO A 136 14.23 -14.98 -0.83
N PHE A 137 15.27 -15.08 0.01
CA PHE A 137 15.53 -14.10 1.07
C PHE A 137 16.01 -12.77 0.52
N ILE A 138 16.99 -12.80 -0.39
CA ILE A 138 17.52 -11.59 -1.03
C ILE A 138 16.45 -10.98 -1.93
N TYR A 139 15.67 -11.83 -2.60
CA TYR A 139 14.53 -11.39 -3.39
C TYR A 139 13.52 -10.59 -2.56
N ILE A 140 13.09 -11.10 -1.39
CA ILE A 140 12.21 -10.35 -0.48
C ILE A 140 12.83 -9.01 -0.08
N ILE A 141 14.12 -9.00 0.26
CA ILE A 141 14.84 -7.77 0.65
C ILE A 141 14.78 -6.72 -0.46
N ASP A 142 15.16 -7.09 -1.68
CA ASP A 142 15.24 -6.13 -2.78
C ASP A 142 13.86 -5.66 -3.24
N GLN A 143 12.87 -6.55 -3.22
CA GLN A 143 11.47 -6.18 -3.48
C GLN A 143 10.94 -5.18 -2.46
N MET A 144 11.16 -5.44 -1.16
CA MET A 144 10.71 -4.53 -0.12
C MET A 144 11.43 -3.17 -0.20
N ARG A 145 12.72 -3.16 -0.59
CA ARG A 145 13.48 -1.93 -0.87
C ARG A 145 12.91 -1.16 -2.07
N SER A 146 12.58 -1.84 -3.16
CA SER A 146 11.89 -1.24 -4.31
C SER A 146 10.55 -0.62 -3.88
N GLY A 147 9.75 -1.36 -3.11
CA GLY A 147 8.49 -0.85 -2.59
C GLY A 147 8.66 0.34 -1.65
N ASN A 148 9.73 0.38 -0.83
CA ASN A 148 10.02 1.55 0.01
C ASN A 148 10.32 2.79 -0.84
N LEU A 149 11.02 2.66 -1.98
CA LEU A 149 11.25 3.78 -2.90
C LEU A 149 9.92 4.31 -3.48
N PHE A 150 9.03 3.40 -3.90
CA PHE A 150 7.73 3.78 -4.45
C PHE A 150 6.82 4.46 -3.40
N LEU A 151 6.80 3.93 -2.18
CA LEU A 151 6.09 4.53 -1.03
C LEU A 151 6.63 5.91 -0.64
N GLN A 152 7.91 6.17 -0.90
CA GLN A 152 8.54 7.48 -0.67
C GLN A 152 8.27 8.49 -1.79
N GLY A 153 7.63 8.10 -2.88
CA GLY A 153 7.47 8.94 -4.07
C GLY A 153 8.76 9.09 -4.89
N LYS A 154 9.78 8.28 -4.65
CA LYS A 154 11.06 8.29 -5.39
C LYS A 154 10.94 7.53 -6.71
N ILE A 155 10.15 8.09 -7.63
CA ILE A 155 9.73 7.43 -8.87
C ILE A 155 10.92 7.03 -9.75
N LYS A 156 11.94 7.90 -9.88
CA LYS A 156 13.13 7.58 -10.67
C LYS A 156 13.91 6.41 -10.10
N ASP A 157 14.20 6.45 -8.80
CA ASP A 157 14.96 5.40 -8.12
C ASP A 157 14.20 4.08 -8.13
N TRP A 158 12.89 4.12 -7.93
CA TRP A 158 12.01 2.96 -8.06
C TRP A 158 12.09 2.37 -9.48
N ALA A 159 11.98 3.20 -10.53
CA ALA A 159 12.04 2.71 -11.90
C ALA A 159 13.39 2.03 -12.22
N ASN A 160 14.50 2.60 -11.76
CA ASN A 160 15.83 1.98 -11.90
C ASN A 160 15.91 0.64 -11.15
N MET A 161 15.34 0.59 -9.94
CA MET A 161 15.29 -0.64 -9.14
C MET A 161 14.44 -1.71 -9.83
N GLN A 162 13.37 -1.33 -10.52
CA GLN A 162 12.52 -2.26 -11.27
C GLN A 162 13.23 -2.87 -12.47
N GLU A 163 13.95 -2.07 -13.27
CA GLU A 163 14.79 -2.61 -14.33
C GLU A 163 15.87 -3.55 -13.79
N TRP A 164 16.49 -3.18 -12.67
CA TRP A 164 17.50 -4.01 -12.02
C TRP A 164 16.90 -5.34 -11.52
N LEU A 165 15.75 -5.31 -10.85
CA LEU A 165 15.03 -6.52 -10.41
C LEU A 165 14.69 -7.44 -11.59
N ALA A 166 14.27 -6.87 -12.71
CA ALA A 166 13.97 -7.63 -13.92
C ALA A 166 15.20 -8.35 -14.49
N GLN A 167 16.35 -7.67 -14.53
CA GLN A 167 17.60 -8.24 -15.01
C GLN A 167 18.20 -9.25 -14.03
N GLU A 168 18.12 -8.97 -12.73
CA GLU A 168 18.75 -9.75 -11.67
C GLU A 168 17.96 -11.03 -11.33
N TYR A 169 16.63 -10.95 -11.35
CA TYR A 169 15.77 -12.04 -10.89
C TYR A 169 14.88 -12.58 -12.00
N TYR A 170 14.12 -11.73 -12.69
CA TYR A 170 13.04 -12.22 -13.56
C TYR A 170 13.55 -12.95 -14.78
N VAL A 171 14.53 -12.37 -15.49
CA VAL A 171 15.14 -12.99 -16.66
C VAL A 171 15.84 -14.32 -16.29
N PRO A 172 16.72 -14.38 -15.27
CA PRO A 172 17.35 -15.64 -14.86
C PRO A 172 16.36 -16.71 -14.40
N LEU A 173 15.33 -16.36 -13.62
CA LEU A 173 14.35 -17.33 -13.15
C LEU A 173 13.48 -17.88 -14.29
N ARG A 174 13.07 -17.04 -15.25
CA ARG A 174 12.37 -17.51 -16.47
C ARG A 174 13.22 -18.49 -17.27
N GLN A 175 14.52 -18.22 -17.40
CA GLN A 175 15.47 -19.11 -18.07
C GLN A 175 15.65 -20.42 -17.31
N HIS A 176 15.82 -20.34 -15.99
CA HIS A 176 16.03 -21.50 -15.11
C HIS A 176 14.86 -22.48 -15.13
N TYR A 177 13.62 -21.97 -15.09
CA TYR A 177 12.43 -22.81 -15.15
C TYR A 177 11.99 -23.17 -16.57
N HIS A 178 12.61 -22.59 -17.61
CA HIS A 178 12.18 -22.68 -19.01
C HIS A 178 10.74 -22.22 -19.24
N ILE A 179 10.29 -21.18 -18.52
CA ILE A 179 8.95 -20.59 -18.62
C ILE A 179 9.09 -19.11 -18.97
N SER A 180 8.92 -18.76 -20.24
CA SER A 180 9.13 -17.38 -20.74
C SER A 180 8.08 -16.38 -20.22
N ASN A 181 6.86 -16.84 -19.98
CA ASN A 181 5.74 -16.04 -19.47
C ASN A 181 5.56 -16.17 -17.94
N LEU A 182 6.60 -16.56 -17.21
CA LEU A 182 6.54 -16.66 -15.75
C LEU A 182 6.28 -15.27 -15.14
N GLU A 183 5.20 -15.19 -14.38
CA GLU A 183 4.84 -14.02 -13.58
C GLU A 183 5.46 -14.07 -12.19
N PHE A 184 5.62 -12.89 -11.57
CA PHE A 184 6.16 -12.74 -10.23
C PHE A 184 5.08 -12.05 -9.39
N ARG A 185 4.20 -12.88 -8.78
CA ARG A 185 3.05 -12.41 -8.01
C ARG A 185 3.49 -12.12 -6.58
N ASN A 186 3.06 -10.98 -6.03
CA ASN A 186 3.58 -10.29 -4.84
C ASN A 186 4.76 -9.32 -5.09
N ASP A 187 5.13 -9.09 -6.35
CA ASP A 187 6.40 -8.42 -6.71
C ASP A 187 6.20 -7.20 -7.58
N ASP A 188 5.52 -7.32 -8.73
CA ASP A 188 5.25 -6.17 -9.59
C ASP A 188 3.81 -6.17 -10.06
N VAL A 189 3.01 -5.35 -9.39
CA VAL A 189 1.73 -4.96 -9.95
C VAL A 189 1.95 -3.91 -11.03
N ILE A 190 3.06 -3.16 -11.05
CA ILE A 190 3.32 -2.14 -12.09
C ILE A 190 4.57 -2.52 -12.91
N THR A 191 4.36 -2.87 -14.17
CA THR A 191 5.43 -3.08 -15.15
C THR A 191 5.71 -1.79 -15.91
N LEU A 192 6.98 -1.39 -16.00
CA LEU A 192 7.38 -0.24 -16.80
C LEU A 192 7.11 -0.49 -18.30
N THR A 193 6.47 0.47 -18.97
CA THR A 193 6.25 0.46 -20.43
C THR A 193 7.32 1.22 -21.19
N VAL A 194 8.17 1.97 -20.48
CA VAL A 194 9.32 2.69 -20.99
C VAL A 194 10.57 2.33 -20.19
N PRO A 195 11.78 2.45 -20.77
CA PRO A 195 13.00 2.27 -20.00
C PRO A 195 13.08 3.28 -18.83
N ALA A 196 13.66 2.87 -17.70
CA ALA A 196 13.85 3.72 -16.53
C ALA A 196 14.67 4.96 -16.88
N SER A 197 15.56 4.88 -17.87
CA SER A 197 16.31 6.04 -18.40
C SER A 197 15.43 7.17 -18.94
N GLN A 198 14.19 6.87 -19.35
CA GLN A 198 13.21 7.86 -19.82
C GLN A 198 12.34 8.45 -18.70
N ILE A 199 12.42 7.90 -17.49
CA ILE A 199 11.78 8.48 -16.31
C ILE A 199 12.67 9.63 -15.82
N PRO A 200 12.18 10.88 -15.79
CA PRO A 200 12.92 12.01 -15.24
C PRO A 200 13.02 11.94 -13.70
N GLN A 201 13.93 12.72 -13.12
CA GLN A 201 14.12 12.79 -11.67
C GLN A 201 12.90 13.46 -11.00
N ASP A 202 12.30 12.79 -10.01
CA ASP A 202 11.29 13.40 -9.15
C ASP A 202 11.91 14.44 -8.20
N GLU A 203 11.14 15.50 -7.93
CA GLU A 203 11.53 16.59 -7.04
C GLU A 203 10.27 17.20 -6.38
N VAL A 204 10.40 17.60 -5.12
CA VAL A 204 9.38 18.37 -4.39
C VAL A 204 10.01 19.67 -3.88
N ILE A 205 9.44 20.78 -4.31
CA ILE A 205 9.79 22.12 -3.87
C ILE A 205 8.73 22.56 -2.86
N GLU A 206 9.04 22.39 -1.58
CA GLU A 206 8.14 22.73 -0.48
C GLU A 206 7.97 24.24 -0.29
N ALA A 207 6.72 24.69 -0.16
CA ALA A 207 6.42 26.02 0.36
C ALA A 207 6.30 25.98 1.89
N SER A 208 6.62 27.11 2.55
CA SER A 208 6.69 27.21 4.01
C SER A 208 5.37 26.90 4.71
N GLU A 209 4.27 27.41 4.16
CA GLU A 209 2.90 27.17 4.61
C GLU A 209 1.95 27.32 3.41
N ASN A 210 0.99 26.42 3.33
CA ASN A 210 0.01 26.35 2.26
C ASN A 210 -1.37 26.10 2.83
N ARG A 211 -2.38 26.50 2.05
CA ARG A 211 -3.78 26.19 2.31
C ARG A 211 -4.50 25.87 1.02
N ILE A 212 -5.24 24.77 1.02
CA ILE A 212 -6.19 24.41 -0.03
C ILE A 212 -7.59 24.53 0.58
N PRO A 213 -8.39 25.54 0.21
CA PRO A 213 -9.76 25.63 0.67
C PRO A 213 -10.61 24.53 0.03
N PHE A 214 -11.49 23.92 0.82
CA PHE A 214 -12.48 23.00 0.27
C PHE A 214 -13.73 23.74 -0.17
N ASN A 215 -14.32 23.29 -1.27
CA ASN A 215 -15.60 23.79 -1.74
C ASN A 215 -16.67 23.30 -0.76
N GLY A 216 -17.19 24.21 0.08
CA GLY A 216 -18.22 23.89 1.06
C GLY A 216 -19.59 23.67 0.43
N TYR A 217 -19.72 22.70 -0.48
CA TYR A 217 -21.02 22.29 -0.99
C TYR A 217 -21.71 21.42 0.08
N THR A 218 -22.62 22.03 0.81
CA THR A 218 -23.56 21.30 1.67
C THR A 218 -24.76 20.93 0.80
N ALA A 219 -24.63 19.86 0.01
CA ALA A 219 -25.83 19.18 -0.45
C ALA A 219 -26.54 18.65 0.82
N ALA A 220 -27.76 19.12 1.07
CA ALA A 220 -28.59 18.69 2.18
C ALA A 220 -29.16 17.29 1.88
N LEU A 221 -28.27 16.30 1.87
CA LEU A 221 -28.63 14.91 2.07
C LEU A 221 -28.56 14.71 3.58
N ASP A 222 -29.74 14.86 4.20
CA ASP A 222 -29.97 14.87 5.65
C ASP A 222 -29.32 16.07 6.38
N ASP A 223 -29.79 16.36 7.61
CA ASP A 223 -29.43 17.55 8.43
C ASP A 223 -27.92 17.73 8.72
N HIS A 224 -27.05 16.86 8.18
CA HIS A 224 -25.64 16.77 8.52
C HIS A 224 -24.67 17.31 7.45
N GLY A 225 -25.13 17.53 6.20
CA GLY A 225 -24.33 18.13 5.13
C GLY A 225 -23.14 17.28 4.66
N LEU A 226 -22.97 17.17 3.34
CA LEU A 226 -21.81 16.50 2.73
C LEU A 226 -20.52 17.28 3.01
N ILE A 227 -19.42 16.57 3.30
CA ILE A 227 -18.07 17.14 3.33
C ILE A 227 -17.25 16.45 2.25
N GLU A 228 -16.83 17.21 1.25
CA GLU A 228 -15.87 16.75 0.25
C GLU A 228 -14.50 17.35 0.55
N ALA A 229 -13.45 16.51 0.64
CA ALA A 229 -12.06 16.96 0.79
C ALA A 229 -11.50 17.48 -0.54
N LYS A 230 -12.26 18.33 -1.24
CA LYS A 230 -12.06 18.71 -2.63
C LYS A 230 -11.75 20.19 -2.77
N GLY A 231 -10.65 20.50 -3.45
CA GLY A 231 -10.19 21.88 -3.62
C GLY A 231 -9.42 22.11 -4.93
N PRO A 232 -9.04 23.37 -5.20
CA PRO A 232 -8.29 23.72 -6.40
C PRO A 232 -6.82 23.31 -6.29
N ILE A 233 -6.30 22.71 -7.35
CA ILE A 233 -4.89 22.38 -7.55
C ILE A 233 -4.45 22.83 -8.96
N THR A 234 -3.17 22.69 -9.30
CA THR A 234 -2.70 22.93 -10.67
C THR A 234 -1.96 21.70 -11.20
N ILE A 235 -2.34 21.19 -12.37
CA ILE A 235 -1.63 20.11 -13.07
C ILE A 235 -1.18 20.65 -14.42
N ASN A 236 0.13 20.57 -14.71
CA ASN A 236 0.72 21.06 -15.96
C ASN A 236 0.31 22.50 -16.34
N GLY A 237 0.11 23.36 -15.34
CA GLY A 237 -0.31 24.75 -15.52
C GLY A 237 -1.82 24.99 -15.58
N GLU A 238 -2.65 23.93 -15.66
CA GLU A 238 -4.11 24.02 -15.65
C GLU A 238 -4.65 23.94 -14.22
N VAL A 239 -5.52 24.89 -13.84
CA VAL A 239 -6.22 24.84 -12.55
C VAL A 239 -7.39 23.87 -12.65
N VAL A 240 -7.36 22.83 -11.83
CA VAL A 240 -8.38 21.79 -11.78
C VAL A 240 -8.85 21.56 -10.35
N SER A 241 -10.03 21.00 -10.17
CA SER A 241 -10.50 20.57 -8.85
C SER A 241 -10.06 19.12 -8.61
N ALA A 242 -9.54 18.83 -7.42
CA ALA A 242 -9.15 17.48 -7.05
C ALA A 242 -9.56 17.15 -5.61
N VAL A 243 -9.86 15.87 -5.38
CA VAL A 243 -10.10 15.29 -4.07
C VAL A 243 -8.76 14.94 -3.43
N LEU A 244 -8.54 15.38 -2.19
CA LEU A 244 -7.41 14.94 -1.38
C LEU A 244 -7.79 13.62 -0.72
N ASP A 245 -7.40 12.51 -1.31
CA ASP A 245 -7.85 11.16 -0.95
C ASP A 245 -6.76 10.39 -0.21
N THR A 246 -6.90 10.28 1.11
CA THR A 246 -6.04 9.46 1.98
C THR A 246 -6.38 7.97 1.95
N GLY A 247 -7.52 7.61 1.36
CA GLY A 247 -7.99 6.24 1.18
C GLY A 247 -7.36 5.56 -0.02
N THR A 248 -6.75 6.29 -0.95
CA THR A 248 -5.97 5.74 -2.07
C THR A 248 -4.47 6.02 -1.90
N PHE A 249 -3.63 5.14 -2.44
CA PHE A 249 -2.18 5.36 -2.45
C PHE A 249 -1.74 6.16 -3.68
N ALA A 250 -1.98 5.63 -4.87
CA ALA A 250 -1.66 6.33 -6.10
C ALA A 250 -2.69 7.44 -6.36
N SER A 251 -2.21 8.61 -6.75
CA SER A 251 -3.08 9.62 -7.35
C SER A 251 -3.65 9.13 -8.68
N SER A 252 -4.81 9.67 -9.08
CA SER A 252 -5.48 9.26 -10.31
C SER A 252 -5.94 10.45 -11.15
N LEU A 253 -5.85 10.28 -12.47
CA LEU A 253 -6.44 11.17 -13.46
C LEU A 253 -7.63 10.46 -14.12
N PRO A 254 -8.73 11.17 -14.40
CA PRO A 254 -9.82 10.62 -15.18
C PRO A 254 -9.33 10.42 -16.61
N ARG A 255 -9.83 9.36 -17.27
CA ARG A 255 -9.52 9.09 -18.68
C ARG A 255 -9.77 10.29 -19.58
N SER A 256 -10.83 11.04 -19.31
CA SER A 256 -11.20 12.26 -20.03
C SER A 256 -10.16 13.37 -19.93
N TYR A 257 -9.39 13.45 -18.83
CA TYR A 257 -8.26 14.38 -18.70
C TYR A 257 -7.06 13.95 -19.55
N VAL A 258 -6.75 12.65 -19.54
CA VAL A 258 -5.63 12.10 -20.32
C VAL A 258 -5.87 12.24 -21.83
N GLU A 259 -7.11 12.01 -22.29
CA GLU A 259 -7.49 12.17 -23.70
C GLU A 259 -7.37 13.62 -24.20
N LYS A 260 -7.53 14.61 -23.31
CA LYS A 260 -7.31 16.04 -23.62
C LYS A 260 -5.83 16.42 -23.65
N HIS A 261 -4.96 15.61 -23.05
CA HIS A 261 -3.53 15.89 -22.88
C HIS A 261 -2.67 14.79 -23.52
N PRO A 262 -2.60 14.74 -24.87
CA PRO A 262 -1.90 13.67 -25.59
C PRO A 262 -0.38 13.65 -25.36
N SER A 263 0.19 14.67 -24.72
CA SER A 263 1.60 14.69 -24.30
C SER A 263 1.89 13.78 -23.09
N LEU A 264 0.87 13.38 -22.33
CA LEU A 264 1.04 12.46 -21.20
C LEU A 264 1.43 11.08 -21.71
N LYS A 265 2.61 10.61 -21.28
CA LYS A 265 3.15 9.31 -21.67
C LYS A 265 2.76 8.26 -20.65
N VAL A 266 2.22 7.14 -21.12
CA VAL A 266 2.08 5.93 -20.30
C VAL A 266 3.46 5.37 -20.03
N VAL A 267 3.83 5.30 -18.75
CA VAL A 267 5.13 4.82 -18.27
C VAL A 267 5.05 3.50 -17.52
N GLY A 268 3.84 3.10 -17.13
CA GLY A 268 3.61 1.86 -16.41
C GLY A 268 2.25 1.26 -16.72
N VAL A 269 2.15 -0.05 -16.55
CA VAL A 269 0.91 -0.80 -16.66
C VAL A 269 0.82 -1.82 -15.54
N SER A 270 -0.37 -1.94 -14.99
CA SER A 270 -0.71 -2.99 -14.08
C SER A 270 -1.73 -3.94 -14.66
N HIS A 271 -1.46 -5.23 -14.51
CA HIS A 271 -2.39 -6.29 -14.85
C HIS A 271 -2.83 -6.91 -13.52
N ASP A 272 -4.13 -7.18 -13.37
CA ASP A 272 -4.73 -7.81 -12.18
C ASP A 272 -4.88 -6.92 -10.92
N ILE A 273 -5.27 -5.65 -11.09
CA ILE A 273 -5.78 -4.86 -9.96
C ILE A 273 -7.21 -5.29 -9.64
N SER A 274 -7.46 -5.59 -8.37
CA SER A 274 -8.82 -5.77 -7.83
C SER A 274 -9.21 -4.53 -7.05
N SER A 275 -10.20 -3.78 -7.53
CA SER A 275 -11.06 -2.99 -6.66
C SER A 275 -11.97 -3.95 -5.86
N GLY A 276 -12.47 -3.53 -4.70
CA GLY A 276 -13.09 -4.39 -3.67
C GLY A 276 -14.18 -5.38 -4.16
N ASN A 277 -14.74 -5.12 -5.32
CA ASN A 277 -15.72 -5.89 -6.09
C ASN A 277 -15.15 -7.08 -6.91
N ARG A 278 -13.89 -7.49 -6.68
CA ARG A 278 -13.25 -8.72 -7.23
C ARG A 278 -13.11 -8.78 -8.76
N ARG A 279 -13.36 -7.68 -9.48
CA ARG A 279 -13.10 -7.58 -10.92
C ARG A 279 -11.64 -7.18 -11.12
N ARG A 280 -10.91 -8.03 -11.83
CA ARG A 280 -9.53 -7.73 -12.24
C ARG A 280 -9.59 -6.78 -13.42
N HIS A 281 -8.87 -5.67 -13.35
CA HIS A 281 -8.73 -4.75 -14.47
C HIS A 281 -7.26 -4.37 -14.70
N THR A 282 -7.01 -3.83 -15.89
CA THR A 282 -5.73 -3.23 -16.25
C THR A 282 -5.77 -1.75 -15.88
N GLU A 283 -4.76 -1.30 -15.14
CA GLU A 283 -4.57 0.12 -14.80
C GLU A 283 -3.31 0.63 -15.49
N TYR A 284 -3.39 1.83 -16.05
CA TYR A 284 -2.26 2.48 -16.72
C TYR A 284 -1.74 3.61 -15.85
N TYR A 285 -0.44 3.87 -15.93
CA TYR A 285 0.23 4.90 -15.17
C TYR A 285 0.92 5.88 -16.11
N VAL A 286 0.72 7.17 -15.87
CA VAL A 286 1.33 8.28 -16.61
C VAL A 286 2.21 9.12 -15.71
N LEU A 287 3.15 9.85 -16.30
CA LEU A 287 3.86 10.92 -15.61
C LEU A 287 3.24 12.26 -15.95
N ILE A 288 3.01 13.08 -14.93
CA ILE A 288 2.74 14.51 -15.10
C ILE A 288 4.02 15.30 -14.84
N ASP A 289 4.22 16.38 -15.59
CA ASP A 289 5.44 17.20 -15.47
C ASP A 289 5.41 18.01 -14.17
N THR A 290 4.26 18.60 -13.85
CA THR A 290 4.08 19.42 -12.65
C THR A 290 2.72 19.23 -11.99
N LEU A 291 2.74 19.08 -10.66
CA LEU A 291 1.58 19.22 -9.78
C LEU A 291 1.87 20.35 -8.80
N LYS A 292 0.93 21.29 -8.60
CA LYS A 292 1.01 22.27 -7.53
C LYS A 292 -0.14 22.09 -6.56
N LEU A 293 0.22 21.96 -5.29
CA LEU A 293 -0.69 21.97 -4.14
C LEU A 293 -0.41 23.27 -3.38
N GLY A 294 -1.24 24.28 -3.60
CA GLY A 294 -0.93 25.65 -3.16
C GLY A 294 0.37 26.15 -3.79
N GLY A 295 1.32 26.56 -2.96
CA GLY A 295 2.68 26.96 -3.36
C GLY A 295 3.69 25.81 -3.44
N THR A 296 3.37 24.61 -2.96
CA THR A 296 4.27 23.45 -3.08
C THR A 296 4.19 22.86 -4.48
N THR A 297 5.33 22.66 -5.13
CA THR A 297 5.41 22.12 -6.49
C THR A 297 6.07 20.75 -6.49
N PHE A 298 5.43 19.78 -7.12
CA PHE A 298 5.94 18.44 -7.37
C PHE A 298 6.26 18.29 -8.85
N HIS A 299 7.42 17.73 -9.14
CA HIS A 299 7.86 17.44 -10.50
C HIS A 299 7.82 15.94 -10.77
N ASN A 300 7.44 15.57 -12.00
CA ASN A 300 7.57 14.20 -12.51
C ASN A 300 6.85 13.15 -11.66
N GLN A 301 5.60 13.44 -11.30
CA GLN A 301 4.81 12.58 -10.42
C GLN A 301 4.05 11.53 -11.23
N MET A 302 3.93 10.33 -10.66
CA MET A 302 3.18 9.24 -11.27
C MET A 302 1.70 9.30 -10.87
N PHE A 303 0.82 9.16 -11.86
CA PHE A 303 -0.63 9.09 -11.68
C PHE A 303 -1.15 7.83 -12.37
N SER A 304 -2.10 7.16 -11.75
CA SER A 304 -2.92 6.14 -12.39
C SER A 304 -3.98 6.77 -13.31
N ILE A 305 -4.47 6.02 -14.29
CA ILE A 305 -5.64 6.39 -15.09
C ILE A 305 -6.86 5.68 -14.53
N SER A 306 -7.81 6.45 -14.00
CA SER A 306 -9.06 5.93 -13.45
C SER A 306 -10.23 6.06 -14.44
N LYS A 307 -11.27 5.24 -14.22
CA LYS A 307 -12.59 5.41 -14.82
C LYS A 307 -13.49 6.38 -14.02
N ASP A 308 -13.04 6.78 -12.84
CA ASP A 308 -13.64 7.91 -12.14
C ASP A 308 -13.43 9.18 -12.99
N GLU A 309 -14.38 10.11 -12.90
CA GLU A 309 -14.29 11.42 -13.53
C GLU A 309 -13.60 12.45 -12.61
N GLU A 310 -13.33 12.09 -11.35
CA GLU A 310 -12.60 12.93 -10.42
C GLU A 310 -11.08 12.74 -10.48
N ILE A 311 -10.35 13.85 -10.37
CA ILE A 311 -8.91 13.83 -10.11
C ILE A 311 -8.72 13.60 -8.61
N MET A 312 -7.91 12.61 -8.26
CA MET A 312 -7.61 12.28 -6.86
C MET A 312 -6.13 12.45 -6.58
N ILE A 313 -5.82 13.09 -5.45
CA ILE A 313 -4.47 13.22 -4.91
C ILE A 313 -4.32 12.23 -3.76
N GLY A 314 -3.63 11.13 -4.04
CA GLY A 314 -3.43 10.00 -3.14
C GLY A 314 -2.30 10.20 -2.14
N LEU A 315 -2.15 9.21 -1.25
CA LEU A 315 -1.10 9.20 -0.22
C LEU A 315 0.32 9.33 -0.78
N GLN A 316 0.61 8.87 -2.01
CA GLN A 316 1.96 9.00 -2.58
C GLN A 316 2.44 10.46 -2.65
N GLN A 317 1.55 11.40 -3.00
CA GLN A 317 1.88 12.84 -3.00
C GLN A 317 1.63 13.46 -1.63
N LEU A 318 0.54 13.09 -0.95
CA LEU A 318 0.20 13.66 0.35
C LEU A 318 1.26 13.36 1.42
N SER A 319 1.84 12.15 1.44
CA SER A 319 2.86 11.75 2.43
C SER A 319 4.21 12.44 2.23
N GLN A 320 4.43 13.11 1.11
CA GLN A 320 5.63 13.91 0.87
C GLN A 320 5.51 15.33 1.47
N LEU A 321 4.31 15.75 1.89
CA LEU A 321 4.08 17.03 2.54
C LEU A 321 4.41 16.98 4.04
N ARG A 322 4.79 18.13 4.61
CA ARG A 322 5.01 18.32 6.05
C ARG A 322 3.77 18.86 6.75
N HIS A 323 3.55 18.42 7.99
CA HIS A 323 2.57 18.99 8.92
C HIS A 323 1.16 19.14 8.29
N VAL A 324 0.68 18.09 7.63
CA VAL A 324 -0.61 18.13 6.95
C VAL A 324 -1.72 18.07 7.99
N THR A 325 -2.70 18.95 7.86
CA THR A 325 -3.96 18.91 8.60
C THR A 325 -5.11 19.08 7.61
N ILE A 326 -5.95 18.05 7.49
CA ILE A 326 -7.17 18.05 6.68
C ILE A 326 -8.34 18.24 7.63
N GLY A 327 -9.04 19.35 7.49
CA GLY A 327 -10.23 19.69 8.28
C GLY A 327 -11.45 19.96 7.41
N ARG A 328 -12.57 20.28 8.04
CA ARG A 328 -13.86 20.53 7.35
C ARG A 328 -13.81 21.55 6.21
N LYS A 329 -12.98 22.59 6.33
CA LYS A 329 -12.96 23.75 5.42
C LYS A 329 -11.77 23.77 4.47
N GLY A 330 -10.90 22.78 4.53
CA GLY A 330 -9.67 22.77 3.76
C GLY A 330 -8.55 21.97 4.39
N ALA A 331 -7.44 21.91 3.67
CA ALA A 331 -6.18 21.37 4.14
C ALA A 331 -5.15 22.48 4.35
N THR A 332 -4.32 22.34 5.39
CA THR A 332 -3.14 23.17 5.64
C THR A 332 -1.91 22.29 5.77
N PHE A 333 -0.77 22.74 5.24
CA PHE A 333 0.48 21.96 5.26
C PHE A 333 1.68 22.86 4.97
N GLY A 334 2.88 22.37 5.28
CA GLY A 334 4.16 23.07 5.12
C GLY A 334 5.00 23.02 6.39
N ILE A 335 6.32 23.23 6.27
CA ILE A 335 7.25 23.11 7.41
C ILE A 335 6.90 24.03 8.60
N ASN A 336 6.20 25.14 8.35
CA ASN A 336 5.75 26.08 9.38
C ASN A 336 4.26 25.95 9.71
N ALA A 337 3.52 25.06 9.04
CA ALA A 337 2.11 24.83 9.34
C ALA A 337 1.95 24.29 10.77
N PRO A 338 0.91 24.70 11.52
CA PRO A 338 0.68 24.20 12.87
C PRO A 338 0.51 22.68 12.91
N PHE A 339 1.26 22.02 13.79
CA PHE A 339 1.19 20.57 13.98
C PHE A 339 1.44 20.23 15.45
N SER A 340 0.52 19.46 16.03
CA SER A 340 0.57 19.12 17.46
C SER A 340 0.57 17.62 17.74
N CYS A 341 0.54 16.81 16.68
CA CYS A 341 0.37 15.39 16.78
C CYS A 341 1.57 14.68 17.41
N LYS A 342 1.31 13.74 18.33
CA LYS A 342 2.35 12.96 19.03
C LYS A 342 2.23 11.46 18.83
N ASN A 343 1.08 10.98 18.36
CA ASN A 343 0.84 9.56 18.16
C ASN A 343 1.66 9.06 16.98
N GLU A 344 2.18 7.83 17.11
CA GLU A 344 2.89 7.19 16.01
C GLU A 344 1.94 6.96 14.83
N LEU A 345 2.46 7.23 13.65
CA LEU A 345 1.82 6.88 12.42
C LEU A 345 1.75 5.35 12.27
N VAL A 346 0.64 4.83 11.76
CA VAL A 346 0.52 3.41 11.37
C VAL A 346 0.01 3.29 9.94
N MET A 347 0.63 2.39 9.19
CA MET A 347 0.28 2.07 7.82
C MET A 347 0.06 0.59 7.61
N SER A 348 -0.86 0.28 6.70
CA SER A 348 -0.85 -0.99 5.96
C SER A 348 -0.14 -0.75 4.64
N SER A 349 0.75 -1.64 4.19
CA SER A 349 1.30 -1.57 2.83
C SER A 349 1.67 -2.93 2.27
N PHE A 350 1.47 -3.10 0.96
CA PHE A 350 1.98 -4.27 0.24
C PHE A 350 3.49 -4.21 0.07
N ARG A 351 4.15 -5.37 0.01
CA ARG A 351 5.62 -5.46 -0.11
C ARG A 351 6.17 -4.60 -1.25
N GLY A 352 5.59 -4.73 -2.44
CA GLY A 352 5.99 -3.96 -3.63
C GLY A 352 5.65 -2.46 -3.57
N GLY A 353 4.99 -1.99 -2.51
CA GLY A 353 4.73 -0.56 -2.27
C GLY A 353 3.60 0.05 -3.11
N TYR A 354 3.05 -0.66 -4.08
CA TYR A 354 2.00 -0.17 -4.98
C TYR A 354 0.63 0.03 -4.31
N SER A 355 0.47 -0.41 -3.06
CA SER A 355 -0.70 -0.13 -2.24
C SER A 355 -0.28 0.17 -0.81
N ALA A 356 -0.85 1.23 -0.26
CA ALA A 356 -0.73 1.60 1.14
C ALA A 356 -2.00 2.29 1.63
N LYS A 357 -2.25 2.17 2.93
CA LYS A 357 -3.36 2.81 3.64
C LYS A 357 -2.84 3.40 4.95
N TRP A 358 -3.23 4.63 5.25
CA TRP A 358 -3.03 5.20 6.57
C TRP A 358 -4.11 4.68 7.51
N LEU A 359 -3.69 4.18 8.68
CA LEU A 359 -4.59 3.63 9.69
C LEU A 359 -4.60 4.48 10.96
N LEU A 360 -5.78 4.60 11.57
CA LEU A 360 -5.96 5.14 12.92
C LEU A 360 -6.72 4.13 13.80
N PRO A 361 -6.40 4.07 15.10
CA PRO A 361 -7.19 3.29 16.05
C PRO A 361 -8.56 3.95 16.26
N VAL A 362 -9.61 3.13 16.24
CA VAL A 362 -11.00 3.51 16.48
C VAL A 362 -11.59 2.58 17.53
N GLU A 363 -12.20 3.13 18.58
CA GLU A 363 -12.99 2.33 19.50
C GLU A 363 -14.45 2.35 19.07
N LEU A 364 -14.99 1.18 18.72
CA LEU A 364 -16.40 0.99 18.38
C LEU A 364 -17.09 0.36 19.60
N ASN A 365 -17.73 1.19 20.41
CA ASN A 365 -18.16 0.87 21.78
C ASN A 365 -17.00 0.48 22.72
N ARG A 366 -16.54 -0.77 22.70
CA ARG A 366 -15.44 -1.30 23.55
C ARG A 366 -14.41 -2.10 22.77
N ASP A 367 -14.64 -2.31 21.47
CA ASP A 367 -13.73 -3.03 20.60
C ASP A 367 -12.85 -2.01 19.89
N SER A 368 -11.54 -2.10 20.10
CA SER A 368 -10.56 -1.28 19.38
C SER A 368 -10.21 -1.97 18.06
N VAL A 369 -10.33 -1.23 16.96
CA VAL A 369 -9.98 -1.68 15.62
C VAL A 369 -9.14 -0.62 14.92
N MET A 370 -8.25 -1.04 14.02
CA MET A 370 -7.63 -0.10 13.08
C MET A 370 -8.63 0.21 11.97
N ALA A 371 -8.71 1.48 11.57
CA ALA A 371 -9.52 1.91 10.46
C ALA A 371 -8.67 2.71 9.45
N ILE A 372 -8.91 2.46 8.17
CA ILE A 372 -8.34 3.22 7.06
C ILE A 372 -8.90 4.64 7.10
N VAL A 373 -8.04 5.64 7.11
CA VAL A 373 -8.47 7.02 6.91
C VAL A 373 -8.73 7.24 5.43
N ASN A 374 -9.97 7.55 5.06
CA ASN A 374 -10.40 7.72 3.69
C ASN A 374 -11.13 9.04 3.49
N THR A 375 -10.37 10.09 3.19
CA THR A 375 -10.91 11.42 2.86
C THR A 375 -11.45 11.53 1.43
N GLY A 376 -11.38 10.48 0.62
CA GLY A 376 -12.09 10.38 -0.66
C GLY A 376 -13.47 9.72 -0.56
N ASP A 377 -13.82 9.08 0.56
CA ASP A 377 -15.17 8.53 0.78
C ASP A 377 -16.06 9.58 1.43
N ASP A 378 -17.05 10.04 0.67
CA ASP A 378 -17.99 11.09 1.04
C ASP A 378 -19.24 10.58 1.77
N SER A 379 -19.26 9.31 2.20
CA SER A 379 -20.38 8.74 2.93
C SER A 379 -20.79 9.61 4.13
N PRO A 380 -22.09 9.73 4.41
CA PRO A 380 -22.56 10.56 5.51
C PRO A 380 -22.21 9.98 6.89
N GLU A 381 -21.94 8.68 6.99
CA GLU A 381 -21.51 7.99 8.21
C GLU A 381 -19.99 8.08 8.43
N VAL A 382 -19.59 8.30 9.69
CA VAL A 382 -18.18 8.44 10.11
C VAL A 382 -17.38 7.16 9.88
N VAL A 383 -17.99 6.00 10.16
CA VAL A 383 -17.31 4.70 10.04
C VAL A 383 -18.10 3.80 9.09
N ILE A 384 -17.38 3.15 8.20
CA ILE A 384 -17.90 2.16 7.25
C ILE A 384 -17.16 0.84 7.49
N LYS A 385 -17.90 -0.26 7.63
CA LYS A 385 -17.34 -1.60 7.80
C LYS A 385 -17.88 -2.54 6.74
N LYS A 386 -16.98 -3.10 5.94
CA LYS A 386 -17.31 -4.18 5.01
C LYS A 386 -17.42 -5.49 5.76
N VAL A 387 -18.46 -6.27 5.48
CA VAL A 387 -18.73 -7.56 6.11
C VAL A 387 -19.18 -8.57 5.06
N GLY A 388 -18.80 -9.84 5.22
CA GLY A 388 -19.23 -10.88 4.30
C GLY A 388 -20.72 -11.20 4.39
N GLU A 389 -21.35 -10.92 5.52
CA GLU A 389 -22.79 -11.04 5.78
C GLU A 389 -23.19 -9.97 6.80
N LEU A 390 -24.35 -9.34 6.62
CA LEU A 390 -24.84 -8.35 7.58
C LEU A 390 -25.15 -9.01 8.93
N PRO A 391 -24.79 -8.37 10.07
CA PRO A 391 -25.14 -8.90 11.38
C PRO A 391 -26.66 -9.09 11.52
N SER A 392 -27.09 -10.27 12.00
CA SER A 392 -28.51 -10.62 12.09
C SER A 392 -29.35 -9.61 12.87
N SER A 393 -28.74 -8.88 13.82
CA SER A 393 -29.39 -7.82 14.59
C SER A 393 -29.82 -6.59 13.77
N ILE A 394 -29.21 -6.37 12.60
CA ILE A 394 -29.48 -5.21 11.74
C ILE A 394 -29.91 -5.59 10.31
N HIS A 395 -29.81 -6.87 9.94
CA HIS A 395 -30.20 -7.37 8.62
C HIS A 395 -31.66 -7.02 8.25
N ALA A 396 -32.59 -7.01 9.21
CA ALA A 396 -33.99 -6.64 8.92
C ALA A 396 -34.18 -5.16 8.53
N ARG A 397 -33.15 -4.32 8.70
CA ARG A 397 -33.13 -2.90 8.35
C ARG A 397 -32.25 -2.62 7.14
N SER A 398 -31.81 -3.67 6.43
CA SER A 398 -30.95 -3.50 5.27
C SER A 398 -31.70 -2.80 4.15
N VAL A 399 -31.00 -1.91 3.44
CA VAL A 399 -31.48 -1.26 2.23
C VAL A 399 -30.49 -1.55 1.10
N GLU A 400 -30.98 -1.57 -0.13
CA GLU A 400 -30.09 -1.58 -1.30
C GLU A 400 -29.68 -0.15 -1.61
N GLU A 401 -28.36 0.07 -1.68
CA GLU A 401 -27.80 1.33 -2.14
C GLU A 401 -27.12 1.14 -3.49
N TYR A 402 -27.18 2.20 -4.30
CA TYR A 402 -26.53 2.27 -5.60
C TYR A 402 -25.31 3.18 -5.48
N GLY A 403 -24.15 2.67 -5.88
CA GLY A 403 -22.89 3.39 -5.84
C GLY A 403 -22.17 3.39 -7.18
N TYR A 404 -21.13 4.22 -7.27
CA TYR A 404 -20.17 4.25 -8.38
C TYR A 404 -18.76 4.21 -7.80
N ASN A 405 -17.87 3.44 -8.42
CA ASN A 405 -16.45 3.39 -8.06
C ASN A 405 -15.59 3.22 -9.33
N ASN A 406 -14.28 3.01 -9.17
CA ASN A 406 -13.32 2.82 -10.27
C ASN A 406 -13.68 1.65 -11.25
N ASP A 407 -14.56 0.73 -10.86
CA ASP A 407 -15.05 -0.35 -11.72
C ASP A 407 -16.40 -0.06 -12.41
N GLY A 408 -17.04 1.06 -12.07
CA GLY A 408 -18.34 1.49 -12.56
C GLY A 408 -19.44 1.40 -11.50
N PHE A 409 -20.69 1.30 -11.96
CA PHE A 409 -21.86 1.19 -11.09
C PHE A 409 -21.92 -0.15 -10.36
N TYR A 410 -22.34 -0.11 -9.10
CA TYR A 410 -22.61 -1.28 -8.27
C TYR A 410 -23.85 -1.07 -7.41
N THR A 411 -24.42 -2.18 -6.93
CA THR A 411 -25.49 -2.21 -5.94
C THR A 411 -25.00 -3.05 -4.77
N GLU A 412 -25.21 -2.58 -3.55
CA GLU A 412 -24.81 -3.28 -2.34
C GLU A 412 -25.91 -3.24 -1.27
N SER A 413 -25.98 -4.29 -0.45
CA SER A 413 -26.85 -4.30 0.73
C SER A 413 -26.12 -3.61 1.87
N VAL A 414 -26.77 -2.62 2.48
CA VAL A 414 -26.19 -1.86 3.59
C VAL A 414 -27.15 -1.80 4.77
N ALA A 415 -26.60 -1.68 5.97
CA ALA A 415 -27.37 -1.40 7.17
C ALA A 415 -26.57 -0.49 8.10
N SER A 416 -27.23 0.51 8.69
CA SER A 416 -26.58 1.45 9.62
C SER A 416 -27.04 1.22 11.06
N LYS A 417 -26.13 1.39 12.02
CA LYS A 417 -26.41 1.28 13.46
C LYS A 417 -25.76 2.43 14.20
N ARG A 418 -26.55 3.14 15.02
CA ARG A 418 -26.04 4.18 15.91
C ARG A 418 -25.10 3.59 16.97
N MET A 419 -23.97 4.24 17.21
CA MET A 419 -22.99 3.83 18.21
C MET A 419 -22.14 4.99 18.72
N ASN A 420 -21.46 4.75 19.85
CA ASN A 420 -20.37 5.61 20.28
C ASN A 420 -19.08 5.18 19.58
N ILE A 421 -18.48 6.13 18.86
CA ILE A 421 -17.23 6.00 18.12
C ILE A 421 -16.22 6.91 18.80
N LYS A 422 -15.08 6.36 19.20
CA LYS A 422 -13.97 7.15 19.75
C LYS A 422 -12.79 7.18 18.80
N LEU A 423 -12.36 8.39 18.45
CA LEU A 423 -11.22 8.67 17.56
C LEU A 423 -10.22 9.53 18.34
N GLY A 424 -9.13 8.92 18.81
CA GLY A 424 -8.22 9.57 19.74
C GLY A 424 -8.96 10.01 21.01
N ASP A 425 -8.93 11.32 21.29
CA ASP A 425 -9.60 11.91 22.46
C ASP A 425 -11.04 12.37 22.16
N VAL A 426 -11.52 12.22 20.92
CA VAL A 426 -12.86 12.66 20.50
C VAL A 426 -13.86 11.51 20.60
N SER A 427 -14.97 11.71 21.31
CA SER A 427 -16.10 10.77 21.35
C SER A 427 -17.27 11.31 20.54
N ILE A 428 -17.78 10.47 19.64
CA ILE A 428 -18.75 10.82 18.62
C ILE A 428 -19.95 9.86 18.74
N GLU A 429 -21.16 10.39 18.76
CA GLU A 429 -22.38 9.58 18.65
C GLU A 429 -22.94 9.68 17.23
N ASP A 430 -22.63 8.71 16.38
CA ASP A 430 -23.00 8.69 14.96
C ASP A 430 -23.34 7.26 14.51
N TYR A 431 -23.65 7.08 13.23
CA TYR A 431 -23.92 5.78 12.62
C TYR A 431 -22.63 5.10 12.15
N LEU A 432 -22.54 3.80 12.42
CA LEU A 432 -21.66 2.88 11.73
C LEU A 432 -22.45 2.22 10.60
N LYS A 433 -21.96 2.38 9.38
CA LYS A 433 -22.52 1.72 8.19
C LYS A 433 -21.85 0.38 7.96
N TYR A 434 -22.65 -0.67 7.82
CA TYR A 434 -22.21 -1.98 7.38
C TYR A 434 -22.51 -2.13 5.89
N ARG A 435 -21.52 -2.53 5.10
CA ARG A 435 -21.67 -2.86 3.69
C ARG A 435 -21.45 -4.36 3.49
N GLU A 436 -22.41 -5.05 2.90
CA GLU A 436 -22.32 -6.48 2.62
C GLU A 436 -21.43 -6.72 1.40
N GLU A 437 -20.13 -6.82 1.66
CA GLU A 437 -19.08 -7.02 0.67
C GLU A 437 -18.02 -7.92 1.29
N PRO A 438 -17.79 -9.15 0.75
CA PRO A 438 -16.75 -10.05 1.23
C PRO A 438 -15.34 -9.45 1.07
N SER A 439 -14.86 -8.79 2.12
CA SER A 439 -13.59 -8.09 2.17
C SER A 439 -12.88 -8.32 3.49
N ASP A 440 -11.55 -8.51 3.43
CA ASP A 440 -10.67 -8.59 4.61
C ASP A 440 -10.09 -7.21 4.99
N LEU A 441 -10.56 -6.14 4.33
CA LEU A 441 -10.09 -4.79 4.63
C LEU A 441 -10.58 -4.32 6.01
N PRO A 442 -9.76 -3.53 6.74
CA PRO A 442 -10.19 -2.86 7.96
C PRO A 442 -11.42 -1.97 7.73
N ALA A 443 -12.04 -1.52 8.83
CA ALA A 443 -13.04 -0.46 8.76
C ALA A 443 -12.45 0.80 8.09
N MET A 444 -13.30 1.68 7.57
CA MET A 444 -12.89 2.94 6.95
C MET A 444 -13.50 4.11 7.71
N LEU A 445 -12.73 5.17 7.87
CA LEU A 445 -13.18 6.47 8.33
C LEU A 445 -13.40 7.36 7.12
N SER A 446 -14.63 7.81 6.92
CA SER A 446 -14.99 8.69 5.80
C SER A 446 -14.60 10.15 6.08
N THR A 447 -14.91 11.03 5.13
CA THR A 447 -14.85 12.48 5.34
C THR A 447 -15.82 12.99 6.40
N ALA A 448 -16.89 12.24 6.74
CA ALA A 448 -17.86 12.67 7.75
C ALA A 448 -17.22 12.87 9.14
N ALA A 449 -16.10 12.19 9.44
CA ALA A 449 -15.34 12.42 10.66
C ALA A 449 -14.87 13.90 10.78
N LEU A 450 -14.64 14.59 9.66
CA LEU A 450 -14.23 15.98 9.63
C LEU A 450 -15.30 16.95 10.18
N ARG A 451 -16.53 16.49 10.43
CA ARG A 451 -17.53 17.25 11.18
C ARG A 451 -17.11 17.48 12.64
N TYR A 452 -16.31 16.56 13.19
CA TYR A 452 -16.00 16.47 14.61
C TYR A 452 -14.54 16.81 14.93
N GLY A 453 -13.67 16.88 13.91
CA GLY A 453 -12.25 17.14 14.10
C GLY A 453 -11.50 17.24 12.76
N SER A 454 -10.22 16.95 12.81
CA SER A 454 -9.29 17.03 11.70
C SER A 454 -8.32 15.85 11.71
N TYR A 455 -7.95 15.42 10.51
CA TYR A 455 -6.90 14.44 10.30
C TYR A 455 -5.56 15.16 10.17
N SER A 456 -4.60 14.84 11.02
CA SER A 456 -3.26 15.42 10.96
C SER A 456 -2.20 14.35 10.80
N PHE A 457 -1.25 14.55 9.89
CA PHE A 457 -0.10 13.65 9.71
C PHE A 457 1.16 14.38 9.24
N ASP A 458 2.32 13.81 9.57
CA ASP A 458 3.65 14.20 9.09
C ASP A 458 4.51 12.95 8.94
N TRP A 459 4.70 12.48 7.69
CA TRP A 459 5.44 11.25 7.40
C TRP A 459 6.91 11.33 7.79
N PRO A 460 7.63 12.42 7.47
CA PRO A 460 9.02 12.58 7.89
C PRO A 460 9.24 12.46 9.40
N THR A 461 8.31 12.94 10.23
CA THR A 461 8.38 12.78 11.70
C THR A 461 7.62 11.57 12.23
N GLN A 462 6.97 10.80 11.35
CA GLN A 462 6.24 9.56 11.64
C GLN A 462 5.08 9.76 12.61
N LYS A 463 4.38 10.89 12.53
CA LYS A 463 3.28 11.25 13.44
C LYS A 463 1.95 11.36 12.72
N ALA A 464 0.88 10.84 13.33
CA ALA A 464 -0.47 11.00 12.80
C ALA A 464 -1.57 10.82 13.87
N CYS A 465 -2.65 11.58 13.76
CA CYS A 465 -3.76 11.54 14.72
C CYS A 465 -5.02 12.20 14.15
N PHE A 466 -6.12 12.01 14.88
CA PHE A 466 -7.35 12.77 14.77
C PHE A 466 -7.44 13.73 15.96
N GLN A 467 -7.74 15.01 15.71
CA GLN A 467 -7.78 16.08 16.71
C GLN A 467 -8.94 17.05 16.50
#